data_AF-A0A0G1YIL4-F1
#
_entry.id   AF-A0A0G1YIL4-F1
#
_cell.length_a   1.000
_cell.length_b   1.000
_cell.length_c   1.000
_cell.angle_alpha   90.00
_cell.angle_beta   90.00
_cell.angle_gamma   90.00
#
_symmetry.space_group_name_H-M   'P 1'
#
loop_
_entity.id
_entity.type
_entity.pdbx_description
1 polymer ?
#
loop_
_entity_poly.entity_id
_entity_poly.type
_entity_poly.pdbx_seq_one_letter_code
_entity_poly.pdbx_strand_id
1 'polypeptide(L)'
;MEKILSGSNGSNPAKPDFKYPLVAIEIAGQRAQLDTLDGLKEITIQEGWRDYRVGTRVILTGGREHPWCAEAEIVGVAHCLLEELKPEELKVDGYATHQEALDDMRQWHPNLTMKSKVTVIRWTNVRGTLVEQRAARRNAGKGLLRFPWSEE
;
A
#
# COMPACT_ATOMS: atom_id res chain seq x y z
N MET A 1 47.71 -27.88 -38.15
CA MET A 1 46.28 -28.10 -38.43
C MET A 1 45.76 -29.02 -37.36
N GLU A 2 45.00 -28.49 -36.40
CA GLU A 2 44.16 -29.29 -35.51
C GLU A 2 42.97 -28.43 -35.07
N LYS A 3 41.82 -29.09 -35.00
CA LYS A 3 40.47 -28.57 -35.23
C LYS A 3 39.95 -27.72 -34.07
N ILE A 4 39.29 -26.61 -34.44
CA ILE A 4 38.27 -25.94 -33.65
C ILE A 4 37.12 -26.93 -33.43
N LEU A 5 36.90 -27.33 -32.18
CA LEU A 5 35.68 -28.02 -31.77
C LEU A 5 34.74 -27.01 -31.10
N SER A 6 33.74 -26.61 -31.88
CA SER A 6 32.53 -25.96 -31.42
C SER A 6 31.71 -26.91 -30.53
N GLY A 7 31.43 -26.49 -29.31
CA GLY A 7 30.50 -27.10 -28.37
C GLY A 7 30.63 -26.30 -27.07
N SER A 8 29.59 -25.77 -26.45
CA SER A 8 28.16 -26.01 -26.50
C SER A 8 27.49 -24.75 -25.97
N ASN A 9 26.26 -24.44 -26.40
CA ASN A 9 25.38 -23.48 -25.72
C ASN A 9 25.20 -23.94 -24.26
N GLY A 10 26.10 -23.51 -23.39
CA GLY A 10 25.96 -23.64 -21.95
C GLY A 10 24.82 -22.73 -21.56
N SER A 11 23.67 -23.33 -21.30
CA SER A 11 22.55 -22.71 -20.60
C SER A 11 23.11 -21.85 -19.47
N ASN A 12 22.94 -20.53 -19.58
CA ASN A 12 23.19 -19.62 -18.48
C ASN A 12 22.42 -20.19 -17.27
N PRO A 13 23.10 -20.62 -16.18
CA PRO A 13 22.38 -21.15 -15.04
C PRO A 13 21.39 -20.07 -14.62
N ALA A 14 20.10 -20.39 -14.69
CA ALA A 14 19.04 -19.47 -14.32
C ALA A 14 19.45 -18.82 -13.00
N LYS A 15 19.59 -17.48 -13.00
CA LYS A 15 19.89 -16.72 -11.79
C LYS A 15 18.98 -17.27 -10.70
N PRO A 16 19.50 -17.64 -9.52
CA PRO A 16 18.65 -18.08 -8.43
C PRO A 16 17.57 -17.03 -8.22
N ASP A 17 16.32 -17.44 -8.41
CA ASP A 17 15.15 -16.60 -8.26
C ASP A 17 14.95 -16.42 -6.75
N PHE A 18 15.68 -15.46 -6.18
CA PHE A 18 15.51 -15.11 -4.78
C PHE A 18 14.10 -14.56 -4.63
N LYS A 19 13.25 -15.29 -3.89
CA LYS A 19 11.95 -14.75 -3.45
C LYS A 19 12.23 -13.45 -2.71
N TYR A 20 11.67 -12.35 -3.19
CA TYR A 20 11.77 -11.07 -2.52
C TYR A 20 11.31 -11.22 -1.06
N PRO A 21 12.02 -10.61 -0.10
CA PRO A 21 11.55 -10.58 1.27
C PRO A 21 10.15 -9.98 1.29
N LEU A 22 9.27 -10.57 2.11
CA LEU A 22 7.94 -10.00 2.34
C LEU A 22 8.11 -8.59 2.91
N VAL A 23 7.55 -7.60 2.22
CA VAL A 23 7.62 -6.20 2.66
C VAL A 23 6.33 -5.84 3.37
N ALA A 24 6.45 -5.23 4.55
CA ALA A 24 5.33 -4.71 5.30
C ALA A 24 5.29 -3.18 5.25
N ILE A 25 4.09 -2.62 5.16
CA ILE A 25 3.81 -1.19 5.21
C ILE A 25 2.92 -0.95 6.42
N GLU A 26 3.43 -0.19 7.39
CA GLU A 26 2.62 0.23 8.53
C GLU A 26 1.65 1.33 8.14
N ILE A 27 0.39 1.17 8.54
CA ILE A 27 -0.69 2.15 8.38
C ILE A 27 -1.09 2.62 9.77
N ALA A 28 -0.71 3.86 10.09
CA ALA A 28 -0.90 4.44 11.41
C ALA A 28 -2.33 4.93 11.65
N GLY A 29 -2.87 4.63 12.84
CA GLY A 29 -4.16 5.15 13.30
C GLY A 29 -5.38 4.34 12.83
N GLN A 30 -6.40 4.31 13.69
CA GLN A 30 -7.63 3.56 13.44
C GLN A 30 -8.38 4.02 12.18
N ARG A 31 -8.38 5.34 11.91
CA ARG A 31 -9.10 5.89 10.76
C ARG A 31 -8.49 5.40 9.45
N ALA A 32 -7.17 5.52 9.30
CA ALA A 32 -6.46 5.06 8.11
C ALA A 32 -6.60 3.55 7.91
N GLN A 33 -6.60 2.76 8.99
CA GLN A 33 -6.93 1.34 8.93
C GLN A 33 -8.33 1.11 8.32
N LEU A 34 -9.35 1.75 8.88
CA LEU A 34 -10.74 1.55 8.44
C LEU A 34 -10.93 1.98 6.98
N ASP A 35 -10.38 3.13 6.61
CA ASP A 35 -10.42 3.63 5.24
C ASP A 35 -9.69 2.69 4.26
N THR A 36 -8.56 2.09 4.68
CA THR A 36 -7.85 1.10 3.86
C THR A 36 -8.67 -0.18 3.68
N LEU A 37 -9.23 -0.72 4.77
CA LEU A 37 -10.06 -1.92 4.73
C LEU A 37 -11.36 -1.72 3.94
N ASP A 38 -11.88 -0.49 3.91
CA ASP A 38 -13.08 -0.14 3.14
C ASP A 38 -12.77 0.20 1.67
N GLY A 39 -11.50 0.32 1.29
CA GLY A 39 -11.06 0.67 -0.07
C GLY A 39 -11.15 2.17 -0.37
N LEU A 40 -11.22 3.02 0.65
CA LEU A 40 -11.24 4.47 0.54
C LEU A 40 -9.83 5.08 0.54
N LYS A 41 -8.86 4.33 1.07
CA LYS A 41 -7.45 4.70 1.13
C LYS A 41 -6.61 3.67 0.38
N GLU A 42 -5.93 4.12 -0.66
CA GLU A 42 -5.14 3.28 -1.57
C GLU A 42 -3.68 3.73 -1.71
N ILE A 43 -3.26 4.70 -0.88
CA ILE A 43 -1.90 5.22 -0.88
C ILE A 43 -1.37 5.46 0.53
N THR A 44 -0.03 5.51 0.65
CA THR A 44 0.68 6.08 1.80
C THR A 44 1.87 6.92 1.37
N ILE A 45 2.14 8.00 2.11
CA ILE A 45 3.34 8.81 2.01
C ILE A 45 4.32 8.37 3.12
N GLN A 46 5.54 7.98 2.73
CA GLN A 46 6.61 7.66 3.68
C GLN A 46 7.78 8.61 3.54
N GLU A 47 8.43 8.93 4.66
CA GLU A 47 9.70 9.67 4.66
C GLU A 47 10.77 8.91 3.88
N GLY A 48 11.64 9.65 3.18
CA GLY A 48 12.77 9.12 2.44
C GLY A 48 12.44 8.57 1.05
N TRP A 49 13.47 8.19 0.31
CA TRP A 49 13.33 7.43 -0.95
C TRP A 49 13.40 5.94 -0.66
N ARG A 50 12.27 5.26 -0.78
CA ARG A 50 12.11 3.84 -0.48
C ARG A 50 12.15 3.03 -1.78
N ASP A 51 12.81 1.87 -1.76
CA ASP A 51 12.91 0.95 -2.90
C ASP A 51 11.71 0.00 -2.96
N TYR A 52 10.52 0.57 -3.15
CA TYR A 52 9.32 -0.21 -3.49
C TYR A 52 9.23 -0.39 -4.99
N ARG A 53 8.66 -1.53 -5.43
CA ARG A 53 8.52 -1.86 -6.85
C ARG A 53 7.07 -2.19 -7.18
N VAL A 54 6.61 -1.69 -8.32
CA VAL A 54 5.31 -2.05 -8.90
C VAL A 54 5.25 -3.56 -9.13
N GLY A 55 4.09 -4.17 -8.84
CA GLY A 55 3.87 -5.63 -8.88
C GLY A 55 4.31 -6.36 -7.61
N THR A 56 4.94 -5.67 -6.64
CA THR A 56 5.28 -6.27 -5.35
C THR A 56 4.03 -6.48 -4.51
N ARG A 57 3.85 -7.71 -4.00
CA ARG A 57 2.87 -7.99 -2.94
C ARG A 57 3.44 -7.55 -1.59
N VAL A 58 2.64 -6.81 -0.84
CA VAL A 58 3.00 -6.28 0.48
C VAL A 58 1.96 -6.65 1.51
N ILE A 59 2.39 -6.68 2.77
CA ILE A 59 1.48 -6.75 3.91
C ILE A 59 1.25 -5.34 4.42
N LEU A 60 0.01 -4.87 4.39
CA LEU A 60 -0.41 -3.68 5.13
C LEU A 60 -0.64 -4.10 6.57
N THR A 61 -0.05 -3.38 7.53
CA THR A 61 -0.14 -3.72 8.96
C THR A 61 -0.57 -2.52 9.79
N GLY A 62 -1.31 -2.76 10.86
CA GLY A 62 -1.56 -1.75 11.89
C GLY A 62 -0.51 -1.76 12.98
N GLY A 63 -0.36 -0.62 13.66
CA GLY A 63 0.44 -0.50 14.87
C GLY A 63 -0.17 -1.24 16.07
N ARG A 64 0.54 -1.21 17.20
CA ARG A 64 0.18 -1.97 18.43
C ARG A 64 -1.23 -1.71 18.95
N GLU A 65 -1.71 -0.47 18.87
CA GLU A 65 -3.00 -0.05 19.42
C GLU A 65 -4.18 -0.55 18.56
N HIS A 66 -3.91 -0.80 17.29
CA HIS A 66 -4.90 -1.22 16.31
C HIS A 66 -4.31 -2.35 15.45
N PRO A 67 -4.12 -3.55 16.00
CA PRO A 67 -3.46 -4.64 15.28
C PRO A 67 -4.37 -5.16 14.17
N TRP A 68 -3.84 -5.15 12.94
CA TRP A 68 -4.48 -5.76 11.78
C TRP A 68 -3.42 -6.10 10.73
N CYS A 69 -3.81 -6.95 9.78
CA CYS A 69 -3.06 -7.09 8.55
C CYS A 69 -3.99 -7.33 7.36
N ALA A 70 -3.56 -6.90 6.19
CA ALA A 70 -4.11 -7.27 4.90
C ALA A 70 -2.97 -7.39 3.89
N GLU A 71 -3.22 -8.12 2.82
CA GLU A 71 -2.33 -8.13 1.67
C GLU A 71 -2.76 -7.09 0.64
N ALA A 72 -1.82 -6.46 -0.04
CA ALA A 72 -2.08 -5.59 -1.18
C ALA A 72 -1.00 -5.75 -2.26
N GLU A 73 -1.25 -5.21 -3.45
CA GLU A 73 -0.31 -5.18 -4.56
C GLU A 73 0.06 -3.73 -4.90
N ILE A 74 1.37 -3.43 -4.95
CA ILE A 74 1.84 -2.09 -5.31
C ILE A 74 1.61 -1.85 -6.80
N VAL A 75 0.92 -0.76 -7.12
CA VAL A 75 0.61 -0.34 -8.50
C VAL A 75 1.29 0.96 -8.90
N GLY A 76 1.86 1.69 -7.95
CA GLY A 76 2.58 2.92 -8.25
C GLY A 76 3.54 3.30 -7.14
N VAL A 77 4.68 3.85 -7.54
CA VAL A 77 5.69 4.42 -6.64
C VAL A 77 6.14 5.74 -7.26
N ALA A 78 6.15 6.80 -6.47
CA ALA A 78 6.68 8.09 -6.89
C ALA A 78 7.61 8.64 -5.81
N HIS A 79 8.68 9.31 -6.23
CA HIS A 79 9.63 9.98 -5.35
C HIS A 79 9.56 11.48 -5.62
N CYS A 80 9.33 12.26 -4.58
CA CYS A 80 9.25 13.72 -4.65
C CYS A 80 9.71 14.34 -3.33
N LEU A 81 9.73 15.67 -3.27
CA LEU A 81 9.81 16.40 -2.02
C LEU A 81 8.41 16.46 -1.37
N LEU A 82 8.36 16.66 -0.05
CA LEU A 82 7.09 16.79 0.66
C LEU A 82 6.23 17.92 0.05
N GLU A 83 6.82 19.08 -0.24
CA GLU A 83 6.14 20.23 -0.86
C GLU A 83 5.60 19.98 -2.27
N GLU A 84 6.09 18.94 -2.96
CA GLU A 84 5.68 18.59 -4.32
C GLU A 84 4.49 17.63 -4.35
N LEU A 85 4.03 17.14 -3.19
CA LEU A 85 2.85 16.28 -3.10
C LEU A 85 1.63 16.97 -3.70
N LYS A 86 0.85 16.22 -4.46
CA LYS A 86 -0.35 16.77 -5.07
C LYS A 86 -1.51 16.80 -4.05
N PRO A 87 -2.43 17.77 -4.14
CA PRO A 87 -3.58 17.84 -3.24
C PRO A 87 -4.41 16.56 -3.19
N GLU A 88 -4.55 15.85 -4.31
CA GLU A 88 -5.23 14.57 -4.37
C GLU A 88 -4.49 13.45 -3.63
N GLU A 89 -3.15 13.45 -3.63
CA GLU A 89 -2.36 12.47 -2.89
C GLU A 89 -2.52 12.69 -1.39
N LEU A 90 -2.37 13.94 -0.93
CA LEU A 90 -2.60 14.31 0.47
C LEU A 90 -3.99 13.85 0.92
N LYS A 91 -5.02 14.19 0.16
CA LYS A 91 -6.40 13.86 0.50
C LYS A 91 -6.64 12.35 0.60
N VAL A 92 -6.11 11.55 -0.33
CA VAL A 92 -6.26 10.09 -0.31
C VAL A 92 -5.43 9.47 0.81
N ASP A 93 -4.30 10.07 1.19
CA ASP A 93 -3.51 9.64 2.33
C ASP A 93 -4.17 9.99 3.68
N GLY A 94 -5.06 10.99 3.68
CA GLY A 94 -5.82 11.42 4.86
C GLY A 94 -5.44 12.80 5.38
N TYR A 95 -4.67 13.56 4.62
CA TYR A 95 -4.22 14.91 4.95
C TYR A 95 -5.00 15.96 4.14
N ALA A 96 -5.43 17.04 4.78
CA ALA A 96 -6.05 18.18 4.11
C ALA A 96 -4.99 19.11 3.48
N THR A 97 -3.80 19.18 4.05
CA THR A 97 -2.72 20.08 3.61
C THR A 97 -1.33 19.47 3.77
N HIS A 98 -0.35 20.02 3.06
CA HIS A 98 1.07 19.71 3.28
C HIS A 98 1.52 19.95 4.72
N GLN A 99 1.01 21.01 5.36
CA GLN A 99 1.38 21.36 6.72
C GLN A 99 0.90 20.31 7.72
N GLU A 100 -0.33 19.82 7.54
CA GLU A 100 -0.87 18.72 8.34
C GLU A 100 -0.06 17.44 8.17
N ALA A 101 0.30 17.08 6.93
CA ALA A 101 1.17 15.93 6.67
C ALA A 101 2.55 16.09 7.34
N LEU A 102 3.16 17.28 7.25
CA LEU A 102 4.43 17.58 7.90
C LEU A 102 4.35 17.43 9.42
N ASP A 103 3.32 18.00 10.04
CA ASP A 103 3.17 18.00 11.50
C ASP A 103 2.85 16.60 12.05
N ASP A 104 2.04 15.83 11.34
CA ASP A 104 1.74 14.44 11.69
C ASP A 104 2.97 13.54 11.55
N MET A 105 3.63 13.54 10.38
CA MET A 105 4.81 12.70 10.12
C MET A 105 5.99 13.03 11.04
N ARG A 106 6.08 14.25 11.57
CA ARG A 106 7.11 14.66 12.55
C ARG A 106 7.04 13.92 13.87
N GLN A 107 5.91 13.30 14.20
CA GLN A 107 5.81 12.42 15.38
C GLN A 107 6.82 11.27 15.31
N TRP A 108 7.11 10.77 14.11
CA TRP A 108 8.07 9.69 13.86
C TRP A 108 9.37 10.18 13.22
N HIS A 109 9.33 11.31 12.52
CA HIS A 109 10.47 11.89 11.82
C HIS A 109 10.72 13.35 12.24
N PRO A 110 11.31 13.60 13.43
CA PRO A 110 11.37 14.95 14.02
C PRO A 110 12.06 16.01 13.15
N ASN A 111 12.99 15.60 12.28
CA ASN A 111 13.75 16.48 11.39
C ASN A 111 13.10 16.66 10.01
N LEU A 112 11.87 16.18 9.80
CA LEU A 112 11.18 16.33 8.52
C LEU A 112 10.91 17.82 8.23
N THR A 113 11.05 18.20 6.96
CA THR A 113 10.80 19.54 6.44
C THR A 113 10.03 19.44 5.12
N MET A 114 9.51 20.56 4.63
CA MET A 114 8.86 20.64 3.30
C MET A 114 9.78 20.20 2.14
N LYS A 115 11.10 20.35 2.32
CA LYS A 115 12.12 19.94 1.35
C LYS A 115 12.64 18.52 1.59
N SER A 116 12.09 17.80 2.55
CA SER A 116 12.47 16.42 2.81
C SER A 116 11.94 15.51 1.70
N LYS A 117 12.74 14.50 1.37
CA LYS A 117 12.37 13.47 0.41
C LYS A 117 11.24 12.61 0.99
N VAL A 118 10.28 12.26 0.13
CA VAL A 118 9.20 11.32 0.45
C VAL A 118 9.00 10.33 -0.69
N THR A 119 8.36 9.20 -0.37
CA THR A 119 7.90 8.19 -1.32
C THR A 119 6.39 8.06 -1.21
N VAL A 120 5.69 8.24 -2.33
CA VAL A 120 4.26 7.95 -2.45
C VAL A 120 4.12 6.52 -2.96
N ILE A 121 3.51 5.65 -2.16
CA ILE A 121 3.29 4.24 -2.48
C ILE A 121 1.80 4.05 -2.68
N ARG A 122 1.41 3.52 -3.85
CA ARG A 122 0.03 3.23 -4.21
C ARG A 122 -0.17 1.73 -4.30
N TRP A 123 -1.31 1.24 -3.83
CA TRP A 123 -1.66 -0.17 -3.89
C TRP A 123 -3.08 -0.39 -4.40
N THR A 124 -3.35 -1.63 -4.78
CA THR A 124 -4.69 -2.12 -5.09
C THR A 124 -4.86 -3.55 -4.57
N ASN A 125 -5.97 -4.18 -4.91
CA ASN A 125 -6.23 -5.59 -4.62
C ASN A 125 -6.07 -5.93 -3.13
N VAL A 126 -6.56 -5.06 -2.24
CA VAL A 126 -6.49 -5.30 -0.79
C VAL A 126 -7.32 -6.53 -0.43
N ARG A 127 -6.69 -7.52 0.22
CA ARG A 127 -7.27 -8.84 0.53
C ARG A 127 -6.97 -9.27 1.96
N GLY A 128 -7.85 -10.08 2.52
CA GLY A 128 -7.68 -10.66 3.85
C GLY A 128 -9.00 -10.80 4.58
N THR A 129 -9.00 -11.58 5.66
CA THR A 129 -10.21 -11.94 6.40
C THR A 129 -11.03 -10.72 6.85
N LEU A 130 -10.37 -9.67 7.35
CA LEU A 130 -11.04 -8.45 7.80
C LEU A 130 -11.68 -7.67 6.65
N VAL A 131 -11.03 -7.66 5.48
CA VAL A 131 -11.53 -6.99 4.26
C VAL A 131 -12.81 -7.67 3.79
N GLU A 132 -12.78 -9.01 3.72
CA GLU A 132 -13.91 -9.83 3.30
C GLU A 132 -15.10 -9.72 4.26
N GLN A 133 -14.85 -9.77 5.57
CA GLN A 133 -15.89 -9.61 6.59
C GLN A 133 -16.58 -8.23 6.49
N ARG A 134 -15.81 -7.17 6.26
CA ARG A 134 -16.38 -5.82 6.09
C ARG A 134 -17.17 -5.69 4.79
N ALA A 135 -16.66 -6.25 3.70
CA ALA A 135 -17.41 -6.32 2.44
C ALA A 135 -18.75 -7.05 2.62
N ALA A 136 -18.76 -8.19 3.32
CA ALA A 136 -19.98 -8.94 3.63
C ALA A 136 -20.98 -8.12 4.47
N ARG A 137 -20.52 -7.43 5.52
CA ARG A 137 -21.39 -6.56 6.35
C ARG A 137 -22.03 -5.43 5.56
N ARG A 138 -21.28 -4.77 4.66
CA ARG A 138 -21.82 -3.73 3.77
C ARG A 138 -22.91 -4.28 2.85
N ASN A 139 -22.72 -5.49 2.33
CA ASN A 139 -23.70 -6.15 1.46
C ASN A 139 -24.94 -6.62 2.23
N ALA A 140 -24.78 -7.12 3.45
CA ALA A 140 -25.89 -7.50 4.33
C ALA A 140 -26.75 -6.30 4.73
N GLY A 141 -26.14 -5.14 5.02
CA GLY A 141 -26.86 -3.89 5.30
C GLY A 141 -27.67 -3.36 4.12
N LYS A 142 -27.24 -3.65 2.88
CA LYS A 142 -28.01 -3.35 1.65
C LYS A 142 -29.13 -4.36 1.37
N GLY A 143 -29.06 -5.56 1.96
CA GLY A 143 -30.07 -6.62 1.84
C GLY A 143 -31.27 -6.49 2.80
N LEU A 144 -31.18 -5.67 3.85
CA LEU A 144 -32.24 -5.53 4.86
C LEU A 144 -33.41 -4.59 4.46
N LEU A 145 -33.39 -4.01 3.26
CA LEU A 145 -34.44 -3.10 2.76
C LEU A 145 -35.39 -3.71 1.72
N ARG A 146 -35.45 -5.04 1.59
CA ARG A 146 -36.52 -5.70 0.82
C ARG A 146 -37.21 -6.76 1.67
N PHE A 147 -38.11 -6.30 2.55
CA PHE A 147 -39.22 -7.13 3.02
C PHE A 147 -40.32 -7.09 1.95
N PRO A 148 -40.69 -8.20 1.32
CA PRO A 148 -41.77 -8.24 0.35
C PRO A 148 -43.07 -8.63 1.04
N TRP A 149 -43.53 -7.87 2.03
CA TRP A 149 -44.84 -8.13 2.63
C TRP A 149 -45.49 -6.82 3.07
N SER A 150 -46.22 -6.20 2.15
CA SER A 150 -47.30 -5.27 2.46
C SER A 150 -48.26 -5.18 1.26
N GLU A 151 -48.99 -6.27 1.01
CA GLU A 151 -50.33 -6.21 0.38
C GLU A 151 -51.14 -7.37 0.97
N GLU A 152 -52.00 -7.04 1.93
CA GLU A 152 -53.37 -7.55 2.08
C GLU A 152 -54.18 -6.53 2.89
#